data_AF-A0A2G2WLB7-F1
#
_entry.id   AF-A0A2G2WLB7-F1
#
_cell.length_a   1.000
_cell.length_b   1.000
_cell.length_c   1.000
_cell.angle_alpha   90.00
_cell.angle_beta   90.00
_cell.angle_gamma   90.00
#
_symmetry.space_group_name_H-M   'P 1'
#
loop_
_entity.id
_entity.type
_entity.pdbx_description
1 polymer ?
#
loop_
_entity_poly.entity_id
_entity_poly.type
_entity_poly.pdbx_seq_one_letter_code
_entity_poly.pdbx_strand_id
1 'polypeptide(L)'
;MEKGSDGFVRADQIDLKNLDEHLERHLIRTRTMEKNKKPQVDSCINYNTSSKLSNHPTTPTINPNPSLYLFSSSALRQRYEWEIDPAKLIIKTVLARGTFGTFHHGVYDGQDIAIVSSDVLIF
;
A
#
# COMPACT_ATOMS: atom_id res chain seq x y z
N MET A 1 -26.92 -36.33 15.11
CA MET A 1 -27.27 -34.89 15.11
C MET A 1 -25.97 -34.14 14.96
N GLU A 2 -25.63 -33.75 13.74
CA GLU A 2 -24.41 -32.99 13.46
C GLU A 2 -24.59 -31.56 13.95
N LYS A 3 -23.62 -31.05 14.71
CA LYS A 3 -23.47 -29.62 14.97
C LYS A 3 -22.17 -29.19 14.31
N GLY A 4 -22.26 -28.81 13.03
CA GLY A 4 -21.23 -27.99 12.43
C GLY A 4 -21.19 -26.67 13.20
N SER A 5 -20.08 -26.40 13.89
CA SER A 5 -19.84 -25.10 14.48
C SER A 5 -19.80 -24.09 13.35
N ASP A 6 -20.81 -23.24 13.30
CA ASP A 6 -20.89 -22.13 12.35
C ASP A 6 -19.59 -21.34 12.46
N GLY A 7 -18.77 -21.34 11.41
CA GLY A 7 -17.39 -20.84 11.42
C GLY A 7 -17.29 -19.32 11.55
N PHE A 8 -18.31 -18.68 12.11
CA PHE A 8 -18.43 -17.24 12.23
C PHE A 8 -18.34 -16.85 13.69
N VAL A 9 -17.22 -16.21 14.01
CA VAL A 9 -16.94 -15.58 15.30
C VAL A 9 -17.24 -14.09 15.15
N ARG A 10 -17.91 -13.48 16.12
CA ARG A 10 -18.15 -12.03 16.06
C ARG A 10 -16.83 -11.27 16.23
N ALA A 11 -16.70 -10.13 15.56
CA ALA A 11 -15.46 -9.35 15.56
C ALA A 11 -14.99 -8.92 16.98
N ASP A 12 -15.92 -8.72 17.91
CA ASP A 12 -15.64 -8.37 19.31
C ASP A 12 -14.97 -9.51 20.10
N GLN A 13 -15.02 -10.74 19.59
CA GLN A 13 -14.50 -11.94 20.27
C GLN A 13 -13.11 -12.36 19.79
N ILE A 14 -12.59 -11.73 18.74
CA ILE A 14 -11.28 -12.06 18.17
C ILE A 14 -10.22 -11.24 18.90
N ASP A 15 -9.51 -11.87 19.83
CA ASP A 15 -8.33 -11.27 20.47
C ASP A 15 -7.12 -11.40 19.54
N LEU A 16 -6.72 -10.27 18.95
CA LEU A 16 -5.56 -10.18 18.06
C LEU A 16 -4.26 -10.65 18.73
N LYS A 17 -4.11 -10.43 20.04
CA LYS A 17 -2.90 -10.79 20.77
C LYS A 17 -2.74 -12.30 20.90
N ASN A 18 -3.84 -13.00 21.12
CA ASN A 18 -3.86 -14.46 21.23
C ASN A 18 -3.68 -15.12 19.85
N LEU A 19 -4.22 -14.51 18.79
CA LEU A 19 -3.96 -14.95 17.42
C LEU A 19 -2.48 -14.78 17.04
N ASP A 20 -1.88 -13.66 17.41
CA ASP A 20 -0.46 -13.38 17.18
C ASP A 20 0.46 -14.37 17.91
N GLU A 21 0.18 -14.69 19.18
CA GLU A 21 0.93 -15.71 19.94
C GLU A 21 0.82 -17.11 19.29
N HIS A 22 -0.36 -17.47 18.77
CA HIS A 22 -0.54 -18.72 18.04
C HIS A 22 0.24 -18.76 16.73
N LEU A 23 0.27 -17.65 16.00
CA LEU A 23 1.04 -17.51 14.77
C LEU A 23 2.54 -17.60 15.04
N GLU A 24 3.04 -16.87 16.03
CA GLU A 24 4.45 -16.84 16.39
C GLU A 24 4.94 -18.23 16.85
N ARG A 25 4.18 -18.90 17.72
CA ARG A 25 4.50 -20.28 18.12
C ARG A 25 4.51 -21.25 16.95
N HIS A 26 3.58 -21.11 16.01
CA HIS A 26 3.54 -21.96 14.83
C HIS A 26 4.75 -21.69 13.92
N LEU A 27 5.11 -20.43 13.71
CA LEU A 27 6.29 -20.06 12.93
C LEU A 27 7.58 -20.56 13.58
N ILE A 28 7.71 -20.46 14.91
CA ILE A 28 8.84 -21.01 15.66
C ILE A 28 8.90 -22.54 15.51
N ARG A 29 7.78 -23.24 15.66
CA ARG A 29 7.73 -24.71 15.50
C ARG A 29 8.10 -25.14 14.08
N THR A 30 7.54 -24.51 13.05
CA THR A 30 7.84 -24.82 11.65
C THR A 30 9.30 -24.50 11.32
N ARG A 31 9.81 -23.36 11.80
CA ARG A 31 11.20 -22.91 11.56
C ARG A 31 12.25 -23.71 12.33
N THR A 32 11.90 -24.30 13.47
CA THR A 32 12.83 -25.13 14.27
C THR A 32 12.90 -26.57 13.79
N MET A 33 11.89 -27.08 13.07
CA MET A 33 11.92 -28.42 12.47
C MET A 33 12.92 -28.54 11.31
N GLU A 34 13.34 -27.43 10.70
CA GLU A 34 14.39 -27.40 9.65
C GLU A 34 15.83 -27.34 10.20
N LYS A 35 16.03 -27.08 11.50
CA LYS A 35 17.37 -26.82 12.06
C LYS A 35 17.85 -27.89 13.03
N ASN A 36 17.80 -29.14 12.57
CA ASN A 36 18.44 -30.28 13.26
C ASN A 36 19.59 -30.86 12.41
N LYS A 37 20.59 -30.03 12.11
CA LYS A 37 22.01 -30.40 11.91
C LYS A 37 22.86 -29.24 12.43
N LYS A 38 23.42 -29.39 13.63
CA LYS A 38 24.37 -28.45 14.31
C LYS A 38 25.81 -28.68 13.76
N PRO A 39 26.83 -27.79 14.00
CA PRO A 39 26.91 -26.71 15.01
C PRO A 39 27.52 -25.35 14.58
N GLN A 40 27.24 -24.34 15.43
CA GLN A 40 28.12 -23.24 15.89
C GLN A 40 28.97 -22.43 14.89
N VAL A 41 28.55 -21.20 14.60
CA VAL A 41 29.46 -20.07 14.34
C VAL A 41 28.78 -18.76 14.77
N ASP A 42 29.56 -17.96 15.48
CA ASP A 42 29.23 -16.66 16.06
C ASP A 42 28.78 -15.66 14.98
N SER A 43 27.86 -14.76 15.34
CA SER A 43 27.95 -13.32 15.01
C SER A 43 26.67 -12.59 15.41
N CYS A 44 26.82 -11.74 16.41
CA CYS A 44 25.92 -10.64 16.73
C CYS A 44 25.82 -9.65 15.56
N ILE A 45 24.62 -9.16 15.26
CA ILE A 45 24.44 -7.97 14.39
C ILE A 45 23.52 -6.98 15.11
N ASN A 46 24.13 -5.87 15.51
CA ASN A 46 23.51 -4.68 16.09
C ASN A 46 22.74 -3.91 15.00
N TYR A 47 21.54 -3.46 15.32
CA TYR A 47 20.81 -2.49 14.51
C TYR A 47 21.37 -1.09 14.80
N ASN A 48 22.09 -0.52 13.84
CA ASN A 48 22.54 0.85 13.90
C ASN A 48 21.38 1.78 13.50
N THR A 49 20.76 2.40 14.50
CA THR A 49 19.93 3.60 14.33
C THR A 49 20.87 4.78 14.10
N SER A 50 20.79 5.43 12.94
CA SER A 50 21.43 6.74 12.74
C SER A 50 20.61 7.59 11.79
N SER A 51 19.94 8.55 12.42
CA SER A 51 19.28 9.72 11.85
C SER A 51 20.20 10.49 10.89
N LYS A 52 19.78 10.66 9.63
CA LYS A 52 20.33 11.71 8.75
C LYS A 52 19.51 12.99 8.92
N LEU A 53 20.00 13.86 9.78
CA LEU A 53 19.77 15.30 9.71
C LEU A 53 20.65 15.83 8.57
N SER A 54 20.05 16.43 7.54
CA SER A 54 20.80 17.15 6.50
C SER A 54 20.30 18.59 6.43
N ASN A 55 21.24 19.49 6.66
CA ASN A 55 21.03 20.92 6.84
C ASN A 55 20.90 21.64 5.50
N HIS A 56 19.92 22.54 5.50
CA HIS A 56 19.64 23.62 4.55
C HIS A 56 20.84 24.52 4.23
N PRO A 57 21.03 24.91 2.95
CA PRO A 57 21.71 26.14 2.55
C PRO A 57 20.73 27.23 2.06
N THR A 58 21.10 28.47 2.36
CA THR A 58 20.35 29.74 2.33
C THR A 58 19.94 30.30 0.93
N THR A 59 18.74 30.90 0.91
CA THR A 59 18.05 31.89 0.02
C THR A 59 18.82 32.61 -1.11
N PRO A 60 18.15 33.00 -2.22
CA PRO A 60 17.59 34.36 -2.30
C PRO A 60 16.23 34.50 -3.05
N THR A 61 15.42 35.45 -2.55
CA THR A 61 14.59 36.45 -3.26
C THR A 61 14.17 36.19 -4.72
N ILE A 62 12.86 36.24 -4.98
CA ILE A 62 12.14 37.16 -5.89
C ILE A 62 10.74 36.55 -6.14
N ASN A 63 9.70 37.26 -5.71
CA ASN A 63 8.35 37.09 -6.23
C ASN A 63 8.32 37.57 -7.69
N PRO A 64 7.76 36.80 -8.62
CA PRO A 64 6.95 37.36 -9.66
C PRO A 64 5.52 36.92 -9.40
N ASN A 65 4.64 37.87 -9.14
CA ASN A 65 3.23 37.70 -9.45
C ASN A 65 3.10 37.65 -10.99
N PRO A 66 2.64 36.56 -11.62
CA PRO A 66 2.07 36.63 -12.94
C PRO A 66 0.56 36.74 -12.77
N SER A 67 0.10 38.00 -12.81
CA SER A 67 -1.27 38.32 -13.14
C SER A 67 -1.65 37.64 -14.46
N LEU A 68 -2.85 37.05 -14.49
CA LEU A 68 -3.61 36.62 -15.67
C LEU A 68 -3.16 35.32 -16.39
N TYR A 69 -3.68 34.18 -15.94
CA TYR A 69 -4.16 33.13 -16.86
C TYR A 69 -5.55 32.64 -16.42
N LEU A 70 -6.55 33.07 -17.17
CA LEU A 70 -7.90 32.52 -17.19
C LEU A 70 -7.86 31.11 -17.79
N PHE A 71 -7.40 30.07 -17.09
CA PHE A 71 -7.59 28.68 -17.55
C PHE A 71 -7.67 27.69 -16.37
N SER A 72 -8.84 27.07 -16.22
CA SER A 72 -9.18 25.96 -15.33
C SER A 72 -9.02 26.21 -13.83
N SER A 73 -10.15 26.34 -13.16
CA SER A 73 -10.36 26.35 -11.70
C SER A 73 -9.94 25.05 -10.97
N SER A 74 -9.01 24.27 -11.53
CA SER A 74 -8.32 23.16 -10.87
C SER A 74 -6.97 23.58 -10.25
N ALA A 75 -6.47 24.78 -10.55
CA ALA A 75 -5.23 25.30 -10.00
C ALA A 75 -5.45 25.80 -8.55
N LEU A 76 -5.07 24.96 -7.59
CA LEU A 76 -4.67 25.20 -6.19
C LEU A 76 -5.10 24.07 -5.23
N ARG A 77 -5.46 22.88 -5.75
CA ARG A 77 -5.44 21.69 -4.89
C ARG A 77 -4.03 21.13 -4.90
N GLN A 78 -3.35 21.18 -3.76
CA GLN A 78 -2.20 20.32 -3.50
C GLN A 78 -2.70 18.89 -3.64
N ARG A 79 -2.32 18.22 -4.72
CA ARG A 79 -2.59 16.79 -4.87
C ARG A 79 -1.80 16.04 -3.80
N TYR A 80 -2.41 15.01 -3.21
CA TYR A 80 -1.70 14.10 -2.33
C TYR A 80 -0.75 13.21 -3.13
N GLU A 81 0.26 12.63 -2.48
CA GLU A 81 1.20 11.70 -3.11
C GLU A 81 0.51 10.48 -3.75
N TRP A 82 -0.62 10.05 -3.18
CA TRP A 82 -1.41 8.93 -3.68
C TRP A 82 -2.40 9.31 -4.80
N GLU A 83 -2.59 10.61 -5.07
CA GLU A 83 -3.46 11.06 -6.16
C GLU A 83 -2.71 11.00 -7.50
N ILE A 84 -3.19 10.13 -8.39
CA ILE A 84 -2.63 9.99 -9.74
C ILE A 84 -2.99 11.20 -10.61
N ASP A 85 -2.17 11.44 -11.65
CA ASP A 85 -2.52 12.42 -12.68
C ASP A 85 -3.40 11.76 -13.76
N PRO A 86 -4.69 12.13 -13.89
CA PRO A 86 -5.55 11.52 -14.89
C PRO A 86 -5.10 11.80 -16.32
N ALA A 87 -4.37 12.89 -16.58
CA ALA A 87 -3.87 13.21 -17.92
C ALA A 87 -2.75 12.26 -18.38
N LYS A 88 -2.08 11.59 -17.44
CA LYS A 88 -1.04 10.60 -17.71
C LYS A 88 -1.60 9.18 -17.89
N LEU A 89 -2.90 8.97 -17.66
CA LEU A 89 -3.55 7.67 -17.72
C LEU A 89 -4.24 7.46 -19.08
N ILE A 90 -3.92 6.37 -19.76
CA ILE A 90 -4.57 5.94 -21.00
C ILE A 90 -5.19 4.56 -20.77
N ILE A 91 -6.52 4.46 -20.88
CA ILE A 91 -7.24 3.19 -20.76
C ILE A 91 -7.36 2.56 -22.16
N LYS A 92 -6.92 1.30 -22.32
CA LYS A 92 -6.84 0.62 -23.62
C LYS A 92 -7.98 -0.37 -23.84
N THR A 93 -8.09 -1.39 -22.99
CA THR A 93 -9.09 -2.46 -23.17
C THR A 93 -9.63 -2.96 -21.84
N VAL A 94 -10.85 -3.50 -21.84
CA VAL A 94 -11.39 -4.27 -20.72
C VAL A 94 -10.71 -5.64 -20.71
N LEU A 95 -10.20 -6.03 -19.55
CA LEU A 95 -9.66 -7.37 -19.29
C LEU A 95 -10.71 -8.30 -18.70
N ALA A 96 -11.52 -7.81 -17.76
CA ALA A 96 -12.55 -8.59 -17.11
C ALA A 96 -13.62 -7.68 -16.50
N ARG A 97 -14.83 -8.21 -16.33
CA ARG A 97 -15.91 -7.57 -15.58
C ARG A 97 -16.35 -8.48 -14.45
N GLY A 98 -16.46 -7.94 -13.25
CA GLY A 98 -16.91 -8.67 -12.06
C GLY A 98 -17.91 -7.86 -11.25
N THR A 99 -18.44 -8.48 -10.19
CA THR A 99 -19.43 -7.87 -9.30
C THR A 99 -18.90 -6.62 -8.57
N PHE A 100 -17.59 -6.54 -8.37
CA PHE A 100 -16.92 -5.45 -7.64
C PHE A 100 -16.33 -4.37 -8.56
N GLY A 101 -16.47 -4.51 -9.87
CA GLY A 101 -15.96 -3.54 -10.84
C GLY A 101 -15.44 -4.16 -12.14
N THR A 102 -14.91 -3.29 -12.99
CA THR A 102 -14.33 -3.64 -14.28
C THR A 102 -12.81 -3.48 -14.23
N PHE A 103 -12.09 -4.51 -14.67
CA PHE A 103 -10.64 -4.48 -14.83
C PHE A 103 -10.30 -4.04 -16.25
N HIS A 104 -9.43 -3.04 -16.36
CA HIS A 104 -8.93 -2.55 -17.64
C HIS A 104 -7.41 -2.70 -17.71
N HIS A 105 -6.90 -2.91 -18.91
CA HIS A 105 -5.50 -2.69 -19.25
C HIS A 105 -5.33 -1.25 -19.72
N GLY A 106 -4.31 -0.58 -19.24
CA GLY A 106 -3.95 0.76 -19.66
C GLY A 106 -2.47 1.03 -19.51
N VAL A 107 -2.10 2.27 -19.76
CA VAL A 107 -0.73 2.78 -19.64
C VAL A 107 -0.75 4.03 -18.77
N TYR A 108 0.16 4.11 -17.81
CA TYR A 108 0.37 5.30 -16.98
C TYR A 108 1.84 5.73 -17.08
N ASP A 109 2.07 6.96 -17.56
CA ASP A 109 3.43 7.52 -17.75
C ASP A 109 4.35 6.62 -18.60
N GLY A 110 3.79 5.92 -19.58
CA GLY A 110 4.50 4.97 -20.44
C GLY A 110 4.62 3.55 -19.90
N GLN A 111 4.17 3.28 -18.67
CA GLN A 111 4.19 1.96 -18.05
C GLN A 111 2.84 1.24 -18.18
N ASP A 112 2.84 -0.01 -18.63
CA ASP A 112 1.63 -0.85 -18.64
C ASP A 112 1.15 -1.12 -17.21
N ILE A 113 -0.15 -0.91 -16.97
CA ILE A 113 -0.81 -1.09 -15.68
C ILE A 113 -2.20 -1.75 -15.84
N ALA A 114 -2.72 -2.29 -14.73
CA ALA A 114 -4.11 -2.68 -14.60
C ALA A 114 -4.89 -1.62 -13.80
N ILE A 115 -6.10 -1.29 -14.24
CA ILE A 115 -7.00 -0.33 -13.59
C ILE A 115 -8.27 -1.07 -13.14
N VAL A 116 -8.75 -0.77 -11.93
CA VAL A 116 -10.06 -1.24 -11.45
C VAL A 116 -11.00 -0.04 -11.39
N SER A 117 -12.08 -0.08 -12.16
CA SER A 117 -13.17 0.90 -12.11
C SER A 117 -14.34 0.30 -11.35
N SER A 118 -14.89 1.05 -10.40
CA SER A 118 -16.13 0.67 -9.72
C SER A 118 -17.33 1.14 -10.54
N ASP A 119 -18.27 0.26 -10.80
CA ASP A 119 -19.55 0.60 -11.46
C ASP A 119 -20.56 1.23 -10.47
N VAL A 120 -20.24 1.26 -9.18
CA VAL A 120 -21.11 1.83 -8.14
C VAL A 120 -20.91 3.34 -8.10
N LEU A 121 -21.92 4.08 -8.58
CA LEU A 121 -22.08 5.51 -8.28
C LEU A 121 -22.31 5.66 -6.78
N ILE A 122 -21.32 6.18 -6.07
CA ILE A 122 -21.50 6.61 -4.68
C ILE A 122 -22.22 7.97 -4.76
N PHE A 123 -23.49 8.00 -4.33
CA PHE A 123 -24.30 9.22 -4.22
C PHE A 123 -24.09 9.91 -2.88
#